data_AF-A0A832PDM8-F1
#
_entry.id   AF-A0A832PDM8-F1
#
_cell.length_a   1.000
_cell.length_b   1.000
_cell.length_c   1.000
_cell.angle_alpha   90.00
_cell.angle_beta   90.00
_cell.angle_gamma   90.00
#
_symmetry.space_group_name_H-M   'P 1'
#
loop_
_entity.id
_entity.type
_entity.pdbx_description
1 polymer ?
#
loop_
_entity_poly.entity_id
_entity_poly.type
_entity_poly.pdbx_seq_one_letter_code
_entity_poly.pdbx_strand_id
1 'polypeptide(L)'
;MSKAGKSDSKGYLVCSECGGYYKLKEGESPADFVSCQCGGSLQYYDSIEEAYTERPPKVDETINRISSEIINESETTQGPYEITHTGLTSNKETLESLLKKDYDDAQDFISTIQDKREAIKTHKDTNYLPILFFIATMIVLLIILILSLGRFPI
;
A
#
# COMPACT_ATOMS: atom_id res chain seq x y z
N MET A 1 4.98 -9.31 -37.94
CA MET A 1 4.44 -8.16 -37.18
C MET A 1 3.58 -8.76 -36.07
N SER A 2 4.18 -9.13 -34.94
CA SER A 2 4.39 -8.30 -33.74
C SER A 2 3.07 -7.97 -33.02
N LYS A 3 2.80 -8.69 -31.93
CA LYS A 3 2.77 -8.10 -30.58
C LYS A 3 2.67 -9.21 -29.53
N ALA A 4 3.82 -9.52 -28.95
CA ALA A 4 3.92 -10.04 -27.60
C ALA A 4 3.59 -8.90 -26.62
N GLY A 5 2.79 -9.20 -25.60
CA GLY A 5 2.48 -8.30 -24.49
C GLY A 5 0.99 -8.30 -24.13
N LYS A 6 0.59 -9.12 -23.15
CA LYS A 6 -0.71 -9.01 -22.47
C LYS A 6 -0.52 -9.58 -21.06
N SER A 7 0.08 -8.80 -20.15
CA SER A 7 -0.56 -7.89 -19.19
C SER A 7 -1.31 -8.66 -18.09
N ASP A 8 -0.64 -8.83 -16.94
CA ASP A 8 -1.22 -9.30 -15.68
C ASP A 8 -2.16 -8.23 -15.08
N SER A 9 -3.22 -7.84 -15.79
CA SER A 9 -4.18 -6.86 -15.27
C SER A 9 -5.15 -7.55 -14.32
N LYS A 10 -4.72 -7.66 -13.05
CA LYS A 10 -5.57 -8.06 -11.91
C LYS A 10 -6.54 -6.90 -11.61
N GLY A 11 -7.66 -6.84 -12.32
CA GLY A 11 -8.68 -5.82 -12.12
C GLY A 11 -9.48 -5.99 -10.82
N TYR A 12 -10.31 -4.99 -10.54
CA TYR A 12 -11.06 -4.84 -9.30
C TYR A 12 -12.55 -4.74 -9.58
N LEU A 13 -13.38 -5.32 -8.71
CA LEU A 13 -14.82 -5.16 -8.69
C LEU A 13 -15.19 -4.33 -7.47
N VAL A 14 -15.87 -3.20 -7.65
CA VAL A 14 -16.24 -2.28 -6.57
C VAL A 14 -17.75 -2.12 -6.52
N CYS A 15 -18.33 -2.22 -5.33
CA CYS A 15 -19.78 -2.19 -5.12
C CYS A 15 -20.33 -0.77 -5.07
N SER A 16 -21.30 -0.44 -5.92
CA SER A 16 -21.96 0.87 -6.05
C SER A 16 -22.77 1.29 -4.82
N GLU A 17 -23.09 0.36 -3.92
CA GLU A 17 -23.91 0.61 -2.74
C GLU A 17 -23.07 0.74 -1.47
N CYS A 18 -22.29 -0.30 -1.12
CA CYS A 18 -21.55 -0.34 0.14
C CYS A 18 -20.09 0.13 0.05
N GLY A 19 -19.56 0.33 -1.17
CA GLY A 19 -18.16 0.71 -1.37
C GLY A 19 -17.15 -0.43 -1.16
N GLY A 20 -17.60 -1.63 -0.80
CA GLY A 20 -16.73 -2.81 -0.72
C GLY A 20 -16.12 -3.16 -2.07
N TYR A 21 -14.92 -3.74 -2.06
CA TYR A 21 -14.20 -4.13 -3.27
C TYR A 21 -13.71 -5.58 -3.22
N TYR A 22 -13.50 -6.15 -4.40
CA TYR A 22 -12.91 -7.47 -4.61
C TYR A 22 -11.84 -7.40 -5.69
N LYS A 23 -10.68 -8.00 -5.44
CA LYS A 23 -9.60 -8.09 -6.43
C LYS A 23 -9.67 -9.43 -7.13
N LEU A 24 -9.77 -9.42 -8.46
CA LEU A 24 -9.80 -10.64 -9.26
C LEU A 24 -8.48 -11.40 -9.14
N LYS A 25 -8.58 -12.71 -8.95
CA LYS A 25 -7.44 -13.63 -9.00
C LYS A 25 -7.11 -13.98 -10.44
N GLU A 26 -5.98 -14.65 -10.62
CA GLU A 26 -5.56 -15.12 -11.94
C GLU A 26 -6.57 -16.12 -12.51
N GLY A 27 -7.02 -15.85 -13.74
CA GLY A 27 -8.01 -16.67 -14.43
C GLY A 27 -9.47 -16.38 -14.04
N GLU A 28 -9.74 -15.52 -13.07
CA GLU A 28 -11.11 -15.09 -12.73
C GLU A 28 -11.57 -13.98 -13.68
N SER A 29 -12.80 -14.09 -14.19
CA SER A 29 -13.42 -13.08 -15.04
C SER A 29 -14.32 -12.17 -14.20
N PRO A 30 -14.36 -10.84 -14.44
CA PRO A 30 -15.33 -9.97 -13.79
C PRO A 30 -16.78 -10.39 -14.05
N ALA A 31 -17.05 -11.07 -15.18
CA ALA A 31 -18.37 -11.57 -15.52
C ALA A 31 -18.85 -12.75 -14.64
N ASP A 32 -17.94 -13.39 -13.89
CA ASP A 32 -18.29 -14.49 -12.98
C ASP A 32 -19.00 -13.96 -11.72
N PHE A 33 -19.00 -12.64 -11.50
CA PHE A 33 -19.54 -11.98 -10.32
C PHE A 33 -20.78 -11.17 -10.68
N VAL A 34 -21.93 -11.59 -10.14
CA VAL A 34 -23.23 -10.97 -10.46
C VAL A 34 -23.52 -9.77 -9.57
N SER A 35 -23.27 -9.87 -8.26
CA SER A 35 -23.60 -8.83 -7.28
C SER A 35 -22.72 -8.91 -6.04
N CYS A 36 -22.66 -7.81 -5.29
CA CYS A 36 -22.04 -7.78 -3.98
C CYS A 36 -22.86 -8.59 -2.96
N GLN A 37 -22.22 -9.01 -1.86
CA GLN A 37 -22.90 -9.71 -0.75
C GLN A 37 -24.02 -8.87 -0.12
N CYS A 38 -23.95 -7.54 -0.21
CA CYS A 38 -25.04 -6.65 0.22
C CYS A 38 -26.21 -6.56 -0.78
N GLY A 39 -26.12 -7.23 -1.93
CA GLY A 39 -27.09 -7.12 -3.03
C GLY A 39 -26.83 -5.97 -4.01
N GLY A 40 -25.80 -5.15 -3.77
CA GLY A 40 -25.43 -4.03 -4.65
C GLY A 40 -24.75 -4.45 -5.95
N SER A 41 -24.78 -3.57 -6.96
CA SER A 41 -24.13 -3.78 -8.26
C SER A 41 -22.61 -3.62 -8.17
N LEU A 42 -21.88 -4.43 -8.93
CA LEU A 42 -20.42 -4.40 -9.01
C LEU A 42 -19.96 -3.72 -10.31
N GLN A 43 -18.99 -2.83 -10.20
CA GLN A 43 -18.34 -2.16 -11.33
C GLN A 43 -16.88 -2.61 -11.44
N TYR A 44 -16.42 -2.85 -12.67
CA TYR A 44 -15.05 -3.28 -12.94
C TYR A 44 -14.13 -2.08 -13.16
N TYR A 45 -12.93 -2.15 -12.61
CA TYR A 45 -11.85 -1.17 -12.77
C TYR A 45 -10.52 -1.87 -13.03
N ASP A 46 -9.66 -1.29 -13.85
CA ASP A 46 -8.33 -1.87 -14.11
C ASP A 46 -7.37 -1.65 -12.93
N SER A 47 -7.61 -0.60 -12.15
CA SER A 47 -6.85 -0.27 -10.94
C SER A 47 -7.76 0.22 -9.82
N ILE A 48 -7.31 0.09 -8.56
CA ILE A 48 -8.10 0.58 -7.43
C ILE A 48 -8.07 2.11 -7.36
N GLU A 49 -7.00 2.73 -7.84
CA GLU A 49 -6.83 4.17 -7.94
C GLU A 49 -7.89 4.78 -8.86
N GLU A 50 -8.13 4.16 -10.02
CA GLU A 50 -9.17 4.55 -10.98
C GLU A 50 -10.56 4.54 -10.32
N ALA A 51 -10.86 3.50 -9.55
CA ALA A 51 -12.14 3.39 -8.82
C ALA A 51 -12.37 4.53 -7.82
N TYR A 52 -11.32 5.03 -7.16
CA TYR A 52 -11.43 6.17 -6.23
C TYR A 52 -11.51 7.52 -6.92
N THR A 53 -10.95 7.67 -8.13
CA THR A 53 -11.08 8.90 -8.91
C THR A 53 -12.46 9.06 -9.54
N GLU A 54 -13.07 7.97 -10.02
CA GLU A 54 -14.41 8.03 -10.63
C GLU A 54 -15.54 8.12 -9.60
N ARG A 55 -15.26 7.65 -8.38
CA ARG A 55 -16.20 7.68 -7.29
C ARG A 55 -15.66 8.62 -6.21
N PRO A 56 -15.87 9.94 -6.35
CA PRO A 56 -15.47 10.87 -5.32
C PRO A 56 -16.08 10.37 -3.99
N PRO A 57 -15.29 10.27 -2.92
CA PRO A 57 -15.80 9.79 -1.66
C PRO A 57 -16.93 10.74 -1.25
N LYS A 58 -18.11 10.19 -0.92
CA LYS A 58 -19.31 10.91 -0.46
C LYS A 58 -19.10 11.57 0.92
N VAL A 59 -17.93 12.15 1.16
CA VAL A 59 -17.55 12.87 2.38
C VAL A 59 -18.55 14.00 2.63
N ASP A 60 -18.98 14.68 1.55
CA ASP A 60 -19.96 15.77 1.65
C ASP A 60 -21.38 15.27 2.00
N GLU A 61 -21.77 14.06 1.60
CA GLU A 61 -23.10 13.52 1.93
C GLU A 61 -23.16 12.97 3.37
N THR A 62 -22.07 12.37 3.84
CA THR A 62 -21.93 11.90 5.23
C THR A 62 -21.88 13.07 6.22
N ILE A 63 -21.14 14.14 5.89
CA ILE A 63 -21.10 15.36 6.73
C ILE A 63 -22.48 16.03 6.77
N ASN A 64 -23.17 16.13 5.63
CA ASN A 64 -24.50 16.76 5.59
C ASN A 64 -25.58 15.95 6.33
N ARG A 65 -25.54 14.61 6.30
CA ARG A 65 -26.42 13.75 7.12
C ARG A 65 -26.15 13.92 8.61
N ILE A 66 -24.88 13.91 9.01
CA ILE A 66 -24.48 14.13 10.41
C ILE A 66 -24.93 15.52 10.89
N SER A 67 -24.82 16.55 10.04
CA SER A 67 -25.33 17.89 10.36
C SER A 67 -26.86 17.93 10.53
N SER A 68 -27.62 17.09 9.82
CA SER A 68 -29.08 17.03 9.94
C SER A 68 -29.60 16.23 11.15
N GLU A 69 -28.82 15.25 11.65
CA GLU A 69 -29.16 14.49 12.86
C GLU A 69 -28.78 15.26 14.15
N ILE A 70 -27.79 16.15 14.10
CA ILE A 70 -27.35 16.97 15.26
C ILE A 70 -28.28 18.16 15.52
N ILE A 71 -29.01 18.69 14.52
CA ILE A 71 -29.81 19.92 14.66
C ILE A 71 -31.25 19.66 15.15
N ASN A 72 -31.75 18.42 15.07
CA ASN A 72 -33.16 18.13 15.40
C ASN A 72 -33.45 17.81 16.87
N GLU A 73 -32.47 17.89 17.77
CA GLU A 73 -32.69 17.72 19.23
C GLU A 73 -32.55 19.03 20.03
N SER A 74 -32.37 20.18 19.38
CA SER A 74 -32.13 21.46 20.07
C SER A 74 -33.32 22.44 20.13
N GLU A 75 -34.52 22.05 19.73
CA GLU A 75 -35.70 22.91 19.92
C GLU A 75 -36.82 22.19 20.68
N THR A 76 -36.86 22.48 21.99
CA THR A 76 -37.98 22.47 22.96
C THR A 76 -37.43 21.86 24.25
N THR A 77 -37.02 22.60 25.29
CA THR A 77 -37.85 23.49 26.12
C THR A 77 -36.92 24.25 27.07
N GLN A 78 -37.28 25.51 27.40
CA GLN A 78 -36.59 26.31 28.41
C GLN A 78 -36.57 25.63 29.80
N GLY A 79 -35.38 25.46 30.36
CA GLY A 79 -35.16 25.11 31.77
C GLY A 79 -33.65 25.01 32.07
N PRO A 80 -33.16 25.48 33.23
CA PRO A 80 -31.75 25.37 33.57
C PRO A 80 -31.45 23.94 33.99
N TYR A 81 -30.95 23.13 33.05
CA TYR A 81 -30.36 21.83 33.37
C TYR A 81 -28.83 21.95 33.22
N GLU A 82 -28.14 21.66 34.30
CA GLU A 82 -26.69 21.65 34.39
C GLU A 82 -26.18 20.35 33.75
N ILE A 83 -25.67 20.44 32.51
CA ILE A 83 -25.05 19.29 31.83
C ILE A 83 -23.75 18.96 32.57
N THR A 84 -23.70 17.80 33.22
CA THR A 84 -22.46 17.31 33.84
C THR A 84 -21.46 16.91 32.75
N HIS A 85 -20.34 17.63 32.69
CA HIS A 85 -19.21 17.46 31.77
C HIS A 85 -18.47 16.09 31.85
N THR A 86 -18.98 15.11 32.61
CA THR A 86 -18.22 13.90 32.97
C THR A 86 -18.30 12.77 31.93
N GLY A 87 -19.30 12.76 31.04
CA GLY A 87 -19.46 11.71 30.02
C GLY A 87 -18.77 11.97 28.67
N LEU A 88 -18.59 13.25 28.30
CA LEU A 88 -17.93 13.63 27.05
C LEU A 88 -16.40 13.46 27.10
N THR A 89 -15.79 13.64 28.29
CA THR A 89 -14.35 13.50 28.48
C THR A 89 -13.91 12.04 28.40
N SER A 90 -14.68 11.12 28.96
CA SER A 90 -14.33 9.68 28.97
C SER A 90 -14.32 9.07 27.56
N ASN A 91 -15.29 9.41 26.71
CA ASN A 91 -15.32 8.91 25.33
C ASN A 91 -14.23 9.55 24.46
N LYS A 92 -13.91 10.84 24.70
CA LYS A 92 -12.81 11.53 24.00
C LYS A 92 -11.46 10.89 24.34
N GLU A 93 -11.18 10.64 25.62
CA GLU A 93 -9.94 10.01 26.06
C GLU A 93 -9.81 8.57 25.52
N THR A 94 -10.93 7.83 25.51
CA THR A 94 -10.97 6.49 24.93
C THR A 94 -10.65 6.52 23.43
N LEU A 95 -11.25 7.45 22.68
CA LEU A 95 -10.99 7.60 21.24
C LEU A 95 -9.55 8.05 20.97
N GLU A 96 -9.01 9.00 21.74
CA GLU A 96 -7.61 9.43 21.62
C GLU A 96 -6.64 8.29 21.92
N SER A 97 -6.94 7.43 22.90
CA SER A 97 -6.11 6.26 23.23
C SER A 97 -6.09 5.20 22.14
N LEU A 98 -7.25 4.93 21.50
CA LEU A 98 -7.35 3.99 20.38
C LEU A 98 -6.62 4.51 19.15
N LEU A 99 -6.79 5.80 18.84
CA LEU A 99 -6.17 6.45 17.68
C LEU A 99 -4.65 6.52 17.84
N LYS A 100 -4.16 6.77 19.05
CA LYS A 100 -2.72 6.74 19.36
C LYS A 100 -2.14 5.34 19.23
N LYS A 101 -2.85 4.31 19.71
CA LYS A 101 -2.41 2.93 19.58
C LYS A 101 -2.27 2.52 18.11
N ASP A 102 -3.28 2.80 17.29
CA ASP A 102 -3.25 2.46 15.87
C ASP A 102 -2.15 3.23 15.12
N TYR A 103 -1.88 4.48 15.52
CA TYR A 103 -0.78 5.28 14.99
C TYR A 103 0.59 4.71 15.36
N ASP A 104 0.80 4.35 16.63
CA ASP A 104 2.07 3.78 17.11
C ASP A 104 2.34 2.40 16.47
N ASP A 105 1.31 1.56 16.35
CA ASP A 105 1.41 0.24 15.68
C ASP A 105 1.75 0.41 14.18
N ALA A 106 1.17 1.41 13.52
CA ALA A 106 1.50 1.74 12.13
C ALA A 106 2.94 2.25 11.98
N GLN A 107 3.42 3.07 12.93
CA GLN A 107 4.79 3.57 12.91
C GLN A 107 5.83 2.45 13.11
N ASP A 108 5.57 1.53 14.03
CA ASP A 108 6.43 0.36 14.26
C ASP A 108 6.61 -0.47 12.99
N PHE A 109 5.49 -0.75 12.30
CA PHE A 109 5.52 -1.46 11.04
C PHE A 109 6.31 -0.71 9.96
N ILE A 110 6.14 0.62 9.84
CA ILE A 110 6.89 1.44 8.88
C ILE A 110 8.40 1.35 9.15
N SER A 111 8.82 1.43 10.41
CA SER A 111 10.24 1.35 10.80
C SER A 111 10.86 0.00 10.44
N THR A 112 10.13 -1.09 10.68
CA THR A 112 10.55 -2.46 10.33
C THR A 112 10.72 -2.64 8.82
N ILE A 113 9.83 -2.04 8.02
CA ILE A 113 9.94 -2.07 6.55
C ILE A 113 11.14 -1.25 6.06
N GLN A 114 11.45 -0.13 6.71
CA GLN A 114 12.60 0.71 6.35
C GLN A 114 13.93 -0.01 6.64
N ASP A 115 14.08 -0.63 7.81
CA ASP A 115 15.27 -1.41 8.17
C ASP A 115 15.54 -2.56 7.17
N LYS A 116 14.49 -3.31 6.83
CA LYS A 116 14.59 -4.37 5.81
C LYS A 116 14.96 -3.82 4.42
N ARG A 117 14.49 -2.61 4.05
CA ARG A 117 14.90 -1.98 2.77
C ARG A 117 16.38 -1.59 2.78
N GLU A 118 16.93 -1.14 3.91
CA GLU A 118 18.35 -0.82 4.00
C GLU A 118 19.22 -2.07 3.90
N ALA A 119 18.83 -3.17 4.55
CA ALA A 119 19.50 -4.46 4.42
C ALA A 119 19.49 -5.01 2.97
N ILE A 120 18.46 -4.71 2.18
CA ILE A 120 18.38 -5.13 0.77
C ILE A 120 19.26 -4.23 -0.13
N LYS A 121 19.38 -2.93 0.17
CA LYS A 121 20.25 -2.01 -0.60
C LYS A 121 21.72 -2.40 -0.49
N THR A 122 22.19 -2.74 0.71
CA THR A 122 23.59 -3.14 0.92
C THR A 122 23.98 -4.40 0.13
N HIS A 123 23.05 -5.34 -0.07
CA HIS A 123 23.29 -6.51 -0.93
C HIS A 123 23.37 -6.13 -2.43
N LYS A 124 22.69 -5.07 -2.87
CA LYS A 124 22.68 -4.64 -4.28
C LYS A 124 23.90 -3.79 -4.66
N ASP A 125 24.46 -3.04 -3.71
CA ASP A 125 25.55 -2.09 -3.98
C ASP A 125 26.97 -2.72 -3.92
N THR A 126 27.05 -4.06 -3.83
CA THR A 126 28.36 -4.75 -3.89
C THR A 126 28.98 -4.55 -5.26
N ASN A 127 29.96 -3.65 -5.33
CA ASN A 127 30.62 -3.28 -6.58
C ASN A 127 31.64 -4.37 -6.97
N TYR A 128 31.29 -5.19 -7.96
CA TYR A 128 32.15 -6.27 -8.49
C TYR A 128 33.33 -5.74 -9.32
N LEU A 129 33.33 -4.46 -9.68
CA LEU A 129 34.34 -3.84 -10.54
C LEU A 129 35.78 -3.94 -9.99
N PRO A 130 36.07 -3.62 -8.70
CA PRO A 130 37.40 -3.84 -8.13
C PRO A 130 37.80 -5.32 -8.12
N ILE A 131 36.88 -6.23 -7.80
CA ILE A 131 37.13 -7.68 -7.75
C ILE A 131 37.52 -8.20 -9.15
N LEU A 132 36.79 -7.79 -10.19
CA LEU A 132 37.10 -8.12 -11.59
C LEU A 132 38.47 -7.58 -12.03
N PHE A 133 38.83 -6.37 -11.60
CA PHE A 133 40.15 -5.79 -11.89
C PHE A 133 41.29 -6.60 -11.25
N PHE A 134 41.14 -7.01 -9.99
CA PHE A 134 42.12 -7.89 -9.32
C PHE A 134 42.27 -9.25 -10.02
N ILE A 135 41.16 -9.86 -10.42
CA ILE A 135 41.20 -11.14 -11.15
C ILE A 135 41.89 -10.97 -12.50
N ALA A 136 41.56 -9.92 -13.26
CA ALA A 136 42.18 -9.65 -14.56
C ALA A 136 43.69 -9.42 -14.45
N THR A 137 44.14 -8.65 -13.47
CA THR A 137 45.57 -8.40 -13.23
C THR A 137 46.33 -9.68 -12.83
N MET A 138 45.74 -10.54 -12.00
CA MET A 138 46.30 -11.85 -11.67
C MET A 138 46.45 -12.75 -12.90
N ILE A 139 45.45 -12.80 -13.77
CA ILE A 139 45.51 -13.57 -15.02
C ILE A 139 46.63 -13.07 -15.92
N VAL A 140 46.76 -11.74 -16.09
CA VAL A 140 47.83 -11.15 -16.90
C VAL A 140 49.22 -11.49 -16.34
N LEU A 141 49.41 -11.42 -15.02
CA LEU A 141 50.67 -11.79 -14.39
C LEU A 141 51.00 -13.27 -14.57
N LEU A 142 50.01 -14.16 -14.46
CA LEU A 142 50.19 -15.59 -14.73
C LEU A 142 50.60 -15.84 -16.18
N ILE A 143 49.98 -15.16 -17.15
CA ILE A 143 50.35 -15.26 -18.57
C ILE A 143 51.80 -14.80 -18.77
N ILE A 144 52.20 -13.67 -18.18
CA ILE A 144 53.58 -13.16 -18.26
C ILE A 144 54.57 -14.18 -17.68
N LEU A 145 54.23 -14.80 -16.55
CA LEU A 145 55.06 -15.82 -15.89
C LEU A 145 55.19 -17.09 -16.75
N ILE A 146 54.11 -17.53 -17.39
CA ILE A 146 54.15 -18.68 -18.31
C ILE A 146 55.00 -18.36 -19.54
N LEU A 147 54.89 -17.16 -20.10
CA LEU A 147 55.67 -16.72 -21.26
C LEU A 147 57.16 -16.56 -20.93
N SER A 148 57.51 -16.14 -19.72
CA SER A 148 58.91 -16.00 -19.29
C SER A 148 59.56 -17.36 -19.01
N LEU A 149 58.79 -18.35 -18.53
CA LEU A 149 59.25 -19.74 -18.38
C LEU A 149 59.38 -20.46 -19.73
N GLY A 150 58.52 -20.14 -20.71
CA GLY A 150 58.55 -20.72 -22.06
C GLY A 150 59.64 -20.17 -22.99
N ARG A 151 60.44 -19.19 -22.54
CA ARG A 151 61.49 -18.53 -23.33
C ARG A 151 62.91 -18.98 -22.95
N PHE A 152 63.08 -20.10 -22.27
CA PHE A 152 64.39 -20.74 -22.10
C PHE A 152 64.65 -21.72 -23.25
N PRO A 153 65.43 -21.35 -24.29
CA PRO A 153 65.95 -22.33 -25.22
C PRO A 153 66.96 -23.22 -24.48
N ILE A 154 66.77 -24.53 -24.56
CA ILE A 154 67.78 -25.55 -24.24
C ILE A 154 68.86 -25.53 -25.33
#